data_AF-A0A9P5PBH0-F1
#
_entry.id   AF-A0A9P5PBH0-F1
#
_cell.length_a   1.000
_cell.length_b   1.000
_cell.length_c   1.000
_cell.angle_alpha   90.00
_cell.angle_beta   90.00
_cell.angle_gamma   90.00
#
_symmetry.space_group_name_H-M   'P 1'
#
loop_
_entity.id
_entity.type
_entity.pdbx_description
1 polymer ?
#
loop_
_entity_poly.entity_id
_entity_poly.type
_entity_poly.pdbx_seq_one_letter_code
_entity_poly.pdbx_strand_id
1 'polypeptide(L)'
;WRERTLDEIPQVQQNTAPHPSSIVFEPTTKINLDLSVLIALVSDLTHSALPTSIDEANTRFIPPERYLEWKKKVNSTKAKAKKLLDPDFNDEDFELSLPAQHDMAKTSRALTNQVEQEMGKGLLQEMADKLNALTPEVPSNEKNIEFWTTREARDRCLRISMVQIWTKTILFLHPIPLKKLKKASWGESRYPQKLLSLIPLRFYPAPSELSFTSVPVSASFPATPSPDALPPTCSDILEYEKHSRSKGGPRSLKGKLGLVPSLDNEPESISGFPRAIITKANPRLTAHTVQSLAWGSALGWTTLTANRTSVKAIVKEINARARVEMFEMYVAASESKPLTDGPSSVSDVKDACGGLKVEGVSNNDTNSSQSKAAIWVIDPRSLAEGMRADSVDD
;
A
#
# COMPACT_ATOMS: atom_id res chain seq x y z
N TRP A 1 18.86 -27.45 -28.48
CA TRP A 1 18.09 -27.39 -27.23
C TRP A 1 17.36 -28.70 -27.09
N ARG A 2 17.83 -29.62 -26.23
CA ARG A 2 17.10 -30.85 -25.92
C ARG A 2 16.06 -30.51 -24.85
N GLU A 3 14.79 -30.81 -25.12
CA GLU A 3 13.75 -30.79 -24.10
C GLU A 3 14.09 -31.85 -23.05
N ARG A 4 14.15 -31.45 -21.78
CA ARG A 4 14.33 -32.40 -20.67
C ARG A 4 13.04 -33.18 -20.50
N THR A 5 13.15 -34.49 -20.42
CA THR A 5 12.02 -35.37 -20.11
C THR A 5 11.56 -35.16 -18.68
N LEU A 6 10.25 -35.31 -18.42
CA LEU A 6 9.63 -35.11 -17.10
C LEU A 6 10.33 -35.88 -15.97
N ASP A 7 10.97 -37.00 -16.30
CA ASP A 7 11.68 -37.86 -15.36
C ASP A 7 13.06 -37.31 -14.93
N GLU A 8 13.60 -36.31 -15.63
CA GLU A 8 14.87 -35.65 -15.28
C GLU A 8 14.69 -34.49 -14.30
N ILE A 9 13.45 -34.16 -13.92
CA ILE A 9 13.18 -33.14 -12.89
C ILE A 9 13.40 -33.80 -11.53
N PRO A 10 14.41 -33.41 -10.75
CA PRO A 10 14.66 -33.99 -9.44
C PRO A 10 13.40 -33.82 -8.58
N GLN A 11 12.87 -34.91 -8.03
CA GLN A 11 11.81 -34.84 -7.05
C GLN A 11 12.32 -34.06 -5.84
N VAL A 12 11.89 -32.81 -5.72
CA VAL A 12 12.12 -32.01 -4.52
C VAL A 12 11.37 -32.69 -3.38
N GLN A 13 12.11 -33.26 -2.42
CA GLN A 13 11.52 -33.80 -1.19
C GLN A 13 10.65 -32.71 -0.56
N GLN A 14 9.34 -32.94 -0.54
CA GLN A 14 8.42 -32.05 0.14
C GLN A 14 8.79 -32.03 1.61
N ASN A 15 9.21 -30.86 2.08
CA ASN A 15 9.66 -30.67 3.45
C ASN A 15 8.47 -30.94 4.38
N THR A 16 8.47 -32.09 5.07
CA THR A 16 7.43 -32.53 6.00
C THR A 16 7.56 -31.90 7.39
N ALA A 17 8.45 -30.91 7.56
CA ALA A 17 8.45 -30.07 8.74
C ALA A 17 7.04 -29.47 8.91
N PRO A 18 6.40 -29.61 10.10
CA PRO A 18 5.10 -29.00 10.35
C PRO A 18 5.25 -27.51 10.06
N HIS A 19 4.64 -27.08 8.96
CA HIS A 19 4.62 -25.68 8.59
C HIS A 19 4.07 -24.93 9.81
N PRO A 20 4.78 -23.89 10.32
CA PRO A 20 4.28 -23.12 11.44
C PRO A 20 2.85 -22.73 11.11
N SER A 21 1.92 -23.26 11.92
CA SER A 21 0.46 -23.13 11.85
C SER A 21 0.02 -22.07 10.86
N SER A 22 -0.60 -22.46 9.75
CA SER A 22 -1.11 -21.54 8.74
C SER A 22 -2.04 -20.54 9.43
N ILE A 23 -1.53 -19.35 9.74
CA ILE A 23 -2.31 -18.27 10.31
C ILE A 23 -3.39 -17.98 9.27
N VAL A 24 -4.62 -18.41 9.55
CA VAL A 24 -5.75 -18.19 8.65
C VAL A 24 -6.14 -16.73 8.83
N PHE A 25 -5.68 -15.89 7.92
CA PHE A 25 -6.10 -14.50 7.86
C PHE A 25 -7.51 -14.44 7.29
N GLU A 26 -8.50 -14.29 8.17
CA GLU A 26 -9.89 -14.06 7.78
C GLU A 26 -10.14 -12.56 7.63
N PRO A 27 -10.55 -12.08 6.44
CA PRO A 27 -10.97 -10.71 6.31
C PRO A 27 -12.23 -10.43 7.14
N THR A 28 -12.38 -9.19 7.57
CA THR A 28 -13.41 -8.71 8.49
C THR A 28 -14.45 -7.87 7.76
N THR A 29 -15.64 -7.74 8.34
CA THR A 29 -16.71 -6.88 7.79
C THR A 29 -16.41 -5.39 7.92
N LYS A 30 -15.51 -5.01 8.83
CA LYS A 30 -14.97 -3.64 8.93
C LYS A 30 -13.69 -3.53 8.13
N ILE A 31 -13.68 -2.66 7.13
CA ILE A 31 -12.60 -2.56 6.15
C ILE A 31 -12.02 -1.16 6.23
N ASN A 32 -10.74 -1.08 6.56
CA ASN A 32 -9.96 0.14 6.49
C ASN A 32 -9.38 0.33 5.09
N LEU A 33 -9.70 1.46 4.46
CA LEU A 33 -9.26 1.84 3.13
C LEU A 33 -8.04 2.74 3.20
N ASP A 34 -6.93 2.26 2.62
CA ASP A 34 -5.73 3.06 2.40
C ASP A 34 -5.93 4.14 1.32
N LEU A 35 -5.08 5.18 1.31
CA LEU A 35 -5.12 6.24 0.30
C LEU A 35 -5.06 5.69 -1.13
N SER A 36 -4.21 4.68 -1.37
CA SER A 36 -4.08 4.04 -2.68
C SER A 36 -5.40 3.44 -3.19
N VAL A 37 -6.21 2.89 -2.28
CA VAL A 37 -7.51 2.30 -2.60
C VAL A 37 -8.56 3.38 -2.78
N LEU A 38 -8.56 4.42 -1.94
CA LEU A 38 -9.46 5.57 -2.14
C LEU A 38 -9.28 6.17 -3.53
N ILE A 39 -8.02 6.37 -3.95
CA ILE A 39 -7.66 6.85 -5.28
C ILE A 39 -8.20 5.91 -6.36
N ALA A 40 -8.01 4.59 -6.21
CA ALA A 40 -8.51 3.60 -7.15
C ALA A 40 -10.05 3.63 -7.25
N LEU A 41 -10.73 3.75 -6.11
CA LEU A 41 -12.19 3.76 -5.99
C LEU A 41 -12.84 5.00 -6.60
N VAL A 42 -12.12 6.11 -6.73
CA VAL A 42 -12.64 7.33 -7.40
C VAL A 42 -12.04 7.51 -8.80
N SER A 43 -11.10 6.66 -9.20
CA SER A 43 -10.44 6.75 -10.51
C SER A 43 -11.44 6.50 -11.63
N ASP A 44 -11.34 7.30 -12.69
CA ASP A 44 -12.11 7.10 -13.90
C ASP A 44 -11.87 5.72 -14.54
N LEU A 45 -10.68 5.12 -14.36
CA LEU A 45 -10.38 3.77 -14.84
C LEU A 45 -11.37 2.72 -14.30
N THR A 46 -11.77 2.89 -13.05
CA THR A 46 -12.69 2.00 -12.36
C THR A 46 -14.12 2.20 -12.88
N HIS A 47 -14.53 3.44 -13.14
CA HIS A 47 -15.93 3.76 -13.43
C HIS A 47 -16.28 3.86 -14.91
N SER A 48 -15.34 4.25 -15.77
CA SER A 48 -15.58 4.43 -17.19
C SER A 48 -15.86 3.11 -17.90
N ALA A 49 -16.49 3.18 -19.07
CA ALA A 49 -16.68 2.01 -19.93
C ALA A 49 -15.33 1.34 -20.22
N LEU A 50 -15.32 0.01 -20.14
CA LEU A 50 -14.17 -0.80 -20.52
C LEU A 50 -13.99 -0.73 -22.03
N PRO A 51 -12.75 -0.66 -22.53
CA PRO A 51 -12.51 -0.79 -23.96
C PRO A 51 -12.93 -2.18 -24.44
N THR A 52 -13.35 -2.25 -25.69
CA THR A 52 -13.80 -3.49 -26.34
C THR A 52 -12.63 -4.36 -26.81
N SER A 53 -11.44 -3.77 -26.95
CA SER A 53 -10.23 -4.43 -27.41
C SER A 53 -8.97 -3.85 -26.73
N ILE A 54 -7.88 -4.63 -26.77
CA ILE A 54 -6.56 -4.19 -26.28
C ILE A 54 -6.03 -3.01 -27.11
N ASP A 55 -6.32 -2.99 -28.41
CA ASP A 55 -5.91 -1.88 -29.28
C ASP A 55 -6.63 -0.58 -28.89
N GLU A 56 -7.93 -0.64 -28.60
CA GLU A 56 -8.67 0.51 -28.08
C GLU A 56 -8.08 0.99 -26.75
N ALA A 57 -7.75 0.06 -25.83
CA ALA A 57 -7.08 0.40 -24.57
C ALA A 57 -5.76 1.15 -24.81
N ASN A 58 -4.93 0.68 -25.73
CA ASN A 58 -3.68 1.35 -26.10
C ASN A 58 -3.93 2.74 -26.68
N THR A 59 -4.87 2.90 -27.61
CA THR A 59 -5.18 4.20 -28.21
C THR A 59 -5.68 5.23 -27.19
N ARG A 60 -6.35 4.78 -26.12
CA ARG A 60 -6.91 5.66 -25.08
C ARG A 60 -5.87 6.30 -24.17
N PHE A 61 -4.75 5.62 -23.92
CA PHE A 61 -3.70 6.09 -23.00
C PHE A 61 -2.36 6.39 -23.69
N ILE A 62 -2.20 6.13 -24.98
CA ILE A 62 -1.07 6.62 -25.76
C ILE A 62 -1.36 8.08 -26.13
N PRO A 63 -0.51 9.04 -25.70
CA PRO A 63 -0.70 10.44 -26.07
C PRO A 63 -0.71 10.58 -27.61
N PRO A 64 -1.60 11.40 -28.18
CA PRO A 64 -1.67 11.58 -29.62
C PRO A 64 -0.35 12.15 -30.17
N GLU A 65 -0.01 11.83 -31.43
CA GLU A 65 1.26 12.23 -32.05
C GLU A 65 1.53 13.73 -31.93
N ARG A 66 0.49 14.56 -32.11
CA ARG A 66 0.55 16.03 -31.93
C ARG A 66 1.11 16.44 -30.57
N TYR A 67 0.79 15.71 -29.51
CA TYR A 67 1.27 16.00 -28.14
C TYR A 67 2.73 15.58 -27.98
N LEU A 68 3.12 14.45 -28.57
CA LEU A 68 4.50 13.98 -28.58
C LEU A 68 5.41 14.97 -29.34
N GLU A 69 4.96 15.46 -30.49
CA GLU A 69 5.63 16.48 -31.29
C GLU A 69 5.76 17.82 -30.54
N TRP A 70 4.65 18.31 -29.96
CA TRP A 70 4.65 19.53 -29.15
C TRP A 70 5.65 19.42 -28.00
N LYS A 71 5.65 18.30 -27.27
CA LYS A 71 6.56 18.08 -26.16
C LYS A 71 8.02 17.97 -26.60
N LYS A 72 8.29 17.34 -27.76
CA LYS A 72 9.61 17.34 -28.40
C LYS A 72 10.07 18.77 -28.71
N LYS A 73 9.18 19.62 -29.22
CA LYS A 73 9.45 21.04 -29.48
C LYS A 73 9.75 21.83 -28.20
N VAL A 74 8.93 21.68 -27.16
CA VAL A 74 9.14 22.34 -25.85
C VAL A 74 10.50 21.94 -25.25
N ASN A 75 10.83 20.64 -25.26
CA ASN A 75 12.12 20.15 -24.77
C ASN A 75 13.30 20.70 -25.59
N SER A 76 13.17 20.76 -26.93
CA SER A 76 14.21 21.35 -27.79
C SER A 76 14.43 22.83 -27.50
N THR A 77 13.35 23.62 -27.31
CA THR A 77 13.45 25.03 -26.94
C THR A 77 14.12 25.20 -25.58
N LYS A 78 13.79 24.34 -24.60
CA LYS A 78 14.41 24.35 -23.26
C LYS A 78 15.89 23.99 -23.32
N ALA A 79 16.27 23.02 -24.15
CA ALA A 79 17.67 22.66 -24.39
C ALA A 79 18.45 23.86 -24.94
N LYS A 80 17.90 24.54 -25.97
CA LYS A 80 18.50 25.73 -26.58
C LYS A 80 18.66 26.86 -25.58
N ALA A 81 17.64 27.13 -24.77
CA ALA A 81 17.71 28.14 -23.72
C ALA A 81 18.79 27.83 -22.68
N LYS A 82 18.93 26.55 -22.29
CA LYS A 82 19.97 26.11 -21.35
C LYS A 82 21.37 26.27 -21.94
N LYS A 83 21.57 25.93 -23.21
CA LYS A 83 22.84 26.10 -23.94
C LYS A 83 23.28 27.55 -24.07
N LEU A 84 22.34 28.50 -24.15
CA LEU A 84 22.65 29.93 -24.15
C LEU A 84 23.15 30.43 -22.79
N LEU A 85 22.74 29.78 -21.69
CA LEU A 85 23.17 30.12 -20.33
C LEU A 85 24.48 29.44 -19.95
N ASP A 86 24.77 28.28 -20.53
CA ASP A 86 25.95 27.47 -20.26
C ASP A 86 26.53 26.93 -21.59
N PRO A 87 27.51 27.63 -22.20
CA PRO A 87 28.08 27.27 -23.50
C PRO A 87 28.79 25.92 -23.53
N ASP A 88 29.27 25.45 -22.37
CA ASP A 88 29.91 24.13 -22.20
C ASP A 88 28.87 22.99 -22.04
N PHE A 89 27.57 23.30 -22.08
CA PHE A 89 26.52 22.31 -21.99
C PHE A 89 26.46 21.44 -23.26
N ASN A 90 26.81 20.15 -23.11
CA ASN A 90 26.85 19.20 -24.21
C ASN A 90 25.43 18.71 -24.58
N ASP A 91 25.08 18.77 -25.87
CA ASP A 91 23.74 18.42 -26.36
C ASP A 91 23.41 16.92 -26.15
N GLU A 92 24.42 16.05 -26.19
CA GLU A 92 24.32 14.60 -25.97
C GLU A 92 23.82 14.26 -24.55
N ASP A 93 24.24 15.04 -23.54
CA ASP A 93 23.79 14.85 -22.16
C ASP A 93 22.32 15.28 -21.97
N PHE A 94 21.80 16.15 -22.83
CA PHE A 94 20.39 16.55 -22.80
C PHE A 94 19.48 15.52 -23.46
N GLU A 95 19.93 14.87 -24.53
CA GLU A 95 19.16 13.84 -25.23
C GLU A 95 19.06 12.55 -24.37
N LEU A 96 20.12 12.23 -23.62
CA LEU A 96 20.09 11.22 -22.54
C LEU A 96 19.20 11.64 -21.35
N SER A 97 18.94 12.94 -21.19
CA SER A 97 18.00 13.51 -20.22
C SER A 97 16.55 13.61 -20.72
N LEU A 98 16.16 12.76 -21.67
CA LEU A 98 14.76 12.47 -22.00
C LEU A 98 14.09 11.37 -21.14
N PRO A 99 14.28 11.23 -19.79
CA PRO A 99 13.38 10.44 -18.95
C PRO A 99 11.92 10.75 -19.21
N ALA A 100 11.57 11.99 -19.57
CA ALA A 100 10.20 12.38 -19.83
C ALA A 100 9.50 11.58 -20.94
N GLN A 101 10.19 11.15 -22.02
CA GLN A 101 9.56 10.32 -23.07
C GLN A 101 9.45 8.87 -22.64
N HIS A 102 10.53 8.32 -22.07
CA HIS A 102 10.52 6.95 -21.57
C HIS A 102 9.52 6.76 -20.42
N ASP A 103 9.37 7.76 -19.55
CA ASP A 103 8.43 7.77 -18.43
C ASP A 103 6.99 7.89 -18.89
N MET A 104 6.70 8.68 -19.94
CA MET A 104 5.37 8.68 -20.55
C MET A 104 5.01 7.34 -21.16
N ALA A 105 5.92 6.73 -21.94
CA ALA A 105 5.68 5.43 -22.54
C ALA A 105 5.53 4.32 -21.48
N LYS A 106 6.25 4.40 -20.36
CA LYS A 106 6.08 3.52 -19.21
C LYS A 106 4.75 3.74 -18.52
N THR A 107 4.35 4.99 -18.31
CA THR A 107 3.12 5.33 -17.61
C THR A 107 1.91 4.94 -18.46
N SER A 108 1.92 5.25 -19.75
CA SER A 108 0.91 4.80 -20.72
C SER A 108 0.79 3.27 -20.71
N ARG A 109 1.90 2.53 -20.82
CA ARG A 109 1.90 1.06 -20.70
C ARG A 109 1.35 0.57 -19.36
N ALA A 110 1.70 1.22 -18.25
CA ALA A 110 1.18 0.86 -16.94
C ALA A 110 -0.34 1.07 -16.85
N LEU A 111 -0.87 2.15 -17.44
CA LEU A 111 -2.31 2.42 -17.51
C LEU A 111 -3.02 1.41 -18.42
N THR A 112 -2.49 1.10 -19.60
CA THR A 112 -3.02 0.04 -20.47
C THR A 112 -3.11 -1.28 -19.72
N ASN A 113 -2.02 -1.71 -19.07
CA ASN A 113 -2.01 -2.96 -18.30
C ASN A 113 -3.06 -2.95 -17.17
N GLN A 114 -3.29 -1.80 -16.52
CA GLN A 114 -4.34 -1.67 -15.51
C GLN A 114 -5.74 -1.81 -16.13
N VAL A 115 -5.96 -1.30 -17.33
CA VAL A 115 -7.23 -1.42 -18.04
C VAL A 115 -7.48 -2.85 -18.48
N GLU A 116 -6.45 -3.52 -19.01
CA GLU A 116 -6.52 -4.94 -19.35
C GLU A 116 -6.90 -5.79 -18.12
N GLN A 117 -6.33 -5.47 -16.95
CA GLN A 117 -6.73 -6.12 -15.70
C GLN A 117 -8.19 -5.82 -15.33
N GLU A 118 -8.64 -4.57 -15.48
CA GLU A 118 -10.04 -4.19 -15.26
C GLU A 118 -11.01 -4.85 -16.25
N MET A 119 -10.58 -5.13 -17.49
CA MET A 119 -11.36 -5.88 -18.48
C MET A 119 -11.55 -7.34 -18.06
N GLY A 120 -10.53 -7.96 -17.46
CA GLY A 120 -10.63 -9.33 -16.96
C GLY A 120 -11.50 -9.42 -15.71
N LYS A 121 -11.16 -8.64 -14.68
CA LYS A 121 -11.93 -8.55 -13.44
C LYS A 121 -11.73 -7.19 -12.80
N GLY A 122 -12.78 -6.38 -12.83
CA GLY A 122 -12.71 -5.04 -12.26
C GLY A 122 -12.55 -5.02 -10.75
N LEU A 123 -11.91 -3.98 -10.22
CA LEU A 123 -11.60 -3.83 -8.79
C LEU A 123 -12.85 -3.98 -7.90
N LEU A 124 -13.94 -3.28 -8.26
CA LEU A 124 -15.18 -3.32 -7.48
C LEU A 124 -15.86 -4.70 -7.53
N GLN A 125 -15.70 -5.43 -8.64
CA GLN A 125 -16.18 -6.81 -8.74
C GLN A 125 -15.35 -7.75 -7.86
N GLU A 126 -14.01 -7.64 -7.89
CA GLU A 126 -13.15 -8.39 -6.98
C GLU A 126 -13.51 -8.11 -5.52
N MET A 127 -13.72 -6.83 -5.18
CA MET A 127 -14.11 -6.46 -3.84
C MET A 127 -15.46 -7.07 -3.42
N ALA A 128 -16.47 -6.98 -4.28
CA ALA A 128 -17.79 -7.56 -4.03
C ALA A 128 -17.71 -9.08 -3.86
N ASP A 129 -16.97 -9.78 -4.72
CA ASP A 129 -16.84 -11.23 -4.66
C ASP A 129 -16.19 -11.68 -3.34
N LYS A 130 -15.11 -11.03 -2.93
CA LYS A 130 -14.45 -11.39 -1.66
C LYS A 130 -15.34 -11.10 -0.47
N LEU A 131 -16.01 -9.94 -0.44
CA LEU A 131 -16.93 -9.61 0.64
C LEU A 131 -18.14 -10.53 0.69
N ASN A 132 -18.58 -11.01 -0.47
CA ASN A 132 -19.62 -12.02 -0.54
C ASN A 132 -19.16 -13.36 0.03
N ALA A 133 -17.92 -13.76 -0.25
CA ALA A 133 -17.32 -14.97 0.27
C ALA A 133 -17.10 -14.97 1.80
N LEU A 134 -16.95 -13.80 2.44
CA LEU A 134 -16.81 -13.71 3.91
C LEU A 134 -18.08 -14.08 4.67
N THR A 135 -19.23 -13.94 4.03
CA THR A 135 -20.55 -14.11 4.68
C THR A 135 -21.49 -14.82 3.71
N PRO A 136 -21.23 -16.10 3.37
CA PRO A 136 -22.02 -16.82 2.38
C PRO A 136 -23.46 -17.04 2.85
N GLU A 137 -23.68 -17.10 4.16
CA GLU A 137 -24.99 -17.38 4.77
C GLU A 137 -25.90 -16.14 4.89
N VAL A 138 -25.33 -14.93 4.84
CA VAL A 138 -26.09 -13.69 5.04
C VAL A 138 -26.47 -13.10 3.69
N PRO A 139 -27.76 -12.85 3.42
CA PRO A 139 -28.20 -12.12 2.23
C PRO A 139 -27.46 -10.78 2.06
N SER A 140 -27.11 -10.39 0.83
CA SER A 140 -26.30 -9.18 0.57
C SER A 140 -26.87 -7.89 1.15
N ASN A 141 -28.19 -7.82 1.38
CA ASN A 141 -28.89 -6.68 1.98
C ASN A 141 -28.72 -6.56 3.50
N GLU A 142 -28.26 -7.61 4.18
CA GLU A 142 -28.11 -7.66 5.65
C GLU A 142 -26.65 -7.65 6.10
N LYS A 143 -25.71 -7.70 5.15
CA LYS A 143 -24.28 -7.62 5.44
C LYS A 143 -23.93 -6.25 6.00
N ASN A 144 -23.67 -6.18 7.30
CA ASN A 144 -23.19 -4.98 7.96
C ASN A 144 -21.69 -4.78 7.68
N ILE A 145 -21.37 -4.48 6.42
CA ILE A 145 -20.02 -4.15 5.97
C ILE A 145 -19.82 -2.65 6.14
N GLU A 146 -18.76 -2.27 6.83
CA GLU A 146 -18.42 -0.88 7.08
C GLU A 146 -17.07 -0.53 6.46
N PHE A 147 -17.04 0.55 5.69
CA PHE A 147 -15.81 1.10 5.14
C PHE A 147 -15.35 2.28 5.99
N TRP A 148 -14.07 2.27 6.34
CA TRP A 148 -13.42 3.26 7.16
C TRP A 148 -12.17 3.80 6.47
N THR A 149 -11.78 5.04 6.75
CA THR A 149 -10.49 5.58 6.31
C THR A 149 -9.99 6.69 7.23
N THR A 150 -8.73 7.06 7.09
CA THR A 150 -8.14 8.18 7.84
C THR A 150 -8.53 9.53 7.22
N ARG A 151 -8.62 10.57 8.06
CA ARG A 151 -8.85 11.95 7.57
C ARG A 151 -7.72 12.42 6.65
N GLU A 152 -6.48 12.02 6.93
CA GLU A 152 -5.32 12.34 6.10
C GLU A 152 -5.45 11.72 4.70
N ALA A 153 -5.82 10.43 4.60
CA ALA A 153 -6.06 9.77 3.32
C ALA A 153 -7.21 10.44 2.54
N ARG A 154 -8.32 10.79 3.20
CA ARG A 154 -9.40 11.58 2.60
C ARG A 154 -8.89 12.91 2.04
N ASP A 155 -8.23 13.71 2.85
CA ASP A 155 -7.82 15.07 2.48
C ASP A 155 -6.75 15.06 1.38
N ARG A 156 -5.92 14.00 1.32
CA ARG A 156 -5.00 13.78 0.21
C ARG A 156 -5.74 13.32 -1.04
N CYS A 157 -6.68 12.38 -0.92
CA CYS A 157 -7.51 11.95 -2.04
C CYS A 157 -8.23 13.15 -2.66
N LEU A 158 -8.83 14.03 -1.86
CA LEU A 158 -9.46 15.27 -2.32
C LEU A 158 -8.48 16.19 -3.04
N ARG A 159 -7.30 16.44 -2.48
CA ARG A 159 -6.31 17.30 -3.15
C ARG A 159 -5.82 16.74 -4.47
N ILE A 160 -5.69 15.42 -4.55
CA ILE A 160 -5.27 14.75 -5.78
C ILE A 160 -6.41 14.79 -6.81
N SER A 161 -7.66 14.58 -6.39
CA SER A 161 -8.82 14.49 -7.27
C SER A 161 -9.42 15.85 -7.67
N MET A 162 -9.19 16.91 -6.89
CA MET A 162 -9.71 18.26 -7.14
C MET A 162 -9.27 18.84 -8.48
N VAL A 163 -8.23 18.27 -9.08
CA VAL A 163 -7.72 18.70 -10.38
C VAL A 163 -8.40 17.99 -11.56
N GLN A 164 -9.14 16.89 -11.35
CA GLN A 164 -9.64 16.07 -12.47
C GLN A 164 -11.10 15.57 -12.34
N ILE A 165 -11.64 15.34 -11.13
CA ILE A 165 -13.03 14.85 -10.96
C ILE A 165 -13.74 15.52 -9.78
N TRP A 166 -14.35 16.67 -10.02
CA TRP A 166 -15.18 17.33 -9.01
C TRP A 166 -16.44 16.52 -8.66
N THR A 167 -17.10 15.92 -9.65
CA THR A 167 -18.44 15.36 -9.46
C THR A 167 -18.46 14.07 -8.63
N LYS A 168 -17.52 13.15 -8.86
CA LYS A 168 -17.47 11.84 -8.17
C LYS A 168 -16.83 11.94 -6.77
N THR A 169 -15.80 12.77 -6.60
CA THR A 169 -15.06 12.83 -5.33
C THR A 169 -15.83 13.54 -4.21
N ILE A 170 -16.59 14.59 -4.55
CA ILE A 170 -17.40 15.34 -3.58
C ILE A 170 -18.43 14.43 -2.90
N LEU A 171 -18.89 13.38 -3.60
CA LEU A 171 -19.88 12.44 -3.11
C LEU A 171 -19.33 11.45 -2.07
N PHE A 172 -18.02 11.24 -2.00
CA PHE A 172 -17.43 10.33 -1.00
C PHE A 172 -17.00 11.04 0.29
N LEU A 173 -16.68 12.34 0.23
CA LEU A 173 -15.81 12.96 1.23
C LEU A 173 -16.35 14.25 1.85
N HIS A 174 -17.47 14.80 1.36
CA HIS A 174 -18.14 15.95 1.94
C HIS A 174 -19.43 15.53 2.68
N PRO A 175 -19.80 16.15 3.82
CA PRO A 175 -21.07 15.92 4.50
C PRO A 175 -22.25 16.42 3.65
N ILE A 176 -22.62 15.66 2.64
CA ILE A 176 -23.83 15.87 1.83
C ILE A 176 -24.94 14.98 2.41
N PRO A 177 -26.20 15.45 2.47
CA PRO A 177 -27.32 14.62 2.90
C PRO A 177 -27.37 13.29 2.14
N LEU A 178 -27.38 12.17 2.89
CA LEU A 178 -27.38 10.78 2.38
C LEU A 178 -28.37 10.53 1.23
N LYS A 179 -29.54 11.17 1.25
CA LYS A 179 -30.57 11.03 0.21
C LYS A 179 -30.10 11.50 -1.17
N LYS A 180 -29.36 12.62 -1.24
CA LYS A 180 -28.81 13.13 -2.51
C LYS A 180 -27.60 12.31 -2.96
N LEU A 181 -26.82 11.84 -1.99
CA LEU A 181 -25.58 11.08 -2.19
C LEU A 181 -25.79 9.77 -2.94
N LYS A 182 -26.82 9.01 -2.57
CA LYS A 182 -27.12 7.69 -3.17
C LYS A 182 -27.50 7.79 -4.65
N LYS A 183 -28.20 8.85 -5.06
CA LYS A 183 -28.66 9.01 -6.46
C LYS A 183 -27.52 9.48 -7.38
N ALA A 184 -26.59 10.28 -6.86
CA ALA A 184 -25.54 10.90 -7.67
C ALA A 184 -24.24 10.08 -7.77
N SER A 185 -23.90 9.27 -6.76
CA SER A 185 -22.57 8.63 -6.63
C SER A 185 -22.20 7.67 -7.75
N TRP A 186 -23.17 7.02 -8.39
CA TRP A 186 -22.91 5.97 -9.38
C TRP A 186 -23.52 6.24 -10.75
N GLY A 187 -24.04 7.44 -11.01
CA GLY A 187 -24.80 7.74 -12.23
C GLY A 187 -24.05 7.46 -13.54
N GLU A 188 -22.74 7.65 -13.54
CA GLU A 188 -21.84 7.45 -14.69
C GLU A 188 -20.91 6.24 -14.52
N SER A 189 -21.12 5.43 -13.48
CA SER A 189 -20.30 4.25 -13.25
C SER A 189 -20.82 3.09 -14.08
N ARG A 190 -19.93 2.32 -14.71
CA ARG A 190 -20.27 1.07 -15.39
C ARG A 190 -20.84 -0.01 -14.45
N TYR A 191 -20.66 0.15 -13.14
CA TYR A 191 -21.19 -0.78 -12.13
C TYR A 191 -22.57 -0.38 -11.62
N PRO A 192 -23.43 -1.36 -11.28
CA PRO A 192 -24.74 -1.08 -10.72
C PRO A 192 -24.62 -0.44 -9.32
N GLN A 193 -25.55 0.46 -9.00
CA GLN A 193 -25.64 1.24 -7.74
C GLN A 193 -25.56 0.43 -6.43
N LYS A 194 -25.73 -0.89 -6.49
CA LYS A 194 -25.78 -1.80 -5.34
C LYS A 194 -24.69 -2.85 -5.35
N LEU A 195 -23.69 -2.75 -6.23
CA LEU A 195 -22.57 -3.70 -6.23
C LEU A 195 -21.82 -3.68 -4.90
N LEU A 196 -21.52 -2.47 -4.39
CA LEU A 196 -20.88 -2.26 -3.11
C LEU A 196 -21.49 -1.08 -2.36
N SER A 197 -21.90 -1.32 -1.12
CA SER A 197 -22.41 -0.29 -0.21
C SER A 197 -21.25 0.50 0.43
N LEU A 198 -20.46 1.21 -0.39
CA LEU A 198 -19.33 2.04 0.09
C LEU A 198 -19.78 3.21 0.99
N ILE A 199 -21.05 3.59 0.91
CA ILE A 199 -21.61 4.78 1.55
C ILE A 199 -22.55 4.34 2.70
N PRO A 200 -22.38 4.89 3.92
CA PRO A 200 -21.46 5.98 4.27
C PRO A 200 -20.02 5.50 4.52
N LEU A 201 -19.04 6.20 3.94
CA LEU A 201 -17.63 6.06 4.29
C LEU A 201 -17.40 6.70 5.66
N ARG A 202 -16.91 5.93 6.62
CA ARG A 202 -16.66 6.39 7.99
C ARG A 202 -15.23 6.90 8.12
N PHE A 203 -15.01 7.85 9.03
CA PHE A 203 -13.70 8.42 9.29
C PHE A 203 -13.28 8.14 10.72
N TYR A 204 -12.00 7.82 10.89
CA TYR A 204 -11.43 7.75 12.22
C TYR A 204 -11.51 9.09 12.95
N PRO A 205 -11.64 9.06 14.29
CA PRO A 205 -11.48 10.23 15.11
C PRO A 205 -10.07 10.84 14.93
N ALA A 206 -9.91 12.10 15.33
CA ALA A 206 -8.59 12.73 15.26
C ALA A 206 -7.59 11.96 16.14
N PRO A 207 -6.30 11.87 15.76
CA PRO A 207 -5.30 11.10 16.52
C PRO A 207 -5.16 11.53 17.99
N SER A 208 -5.53 12.77 18.33
CA SER A 208 -5.59 13.27 19.72
C SER A 208 -6.56 12.49 20.61
N GLU A 209 -7.49 11.74 20.04
CA GLU A 209 -8.49 10.94 20.77
C GLU A 209 -8.07 9.48 20.92
N LEU A 210 -7.04 9.03 20.20
CA LEU A 210 -6.49 7.70 20.38
C LEU A 210 -5.38 7.71 21.42
N SER A 211 -5.78 7.51 22.67
CA SER A 211 -4.91 6.85 23.61
C SER A 211 -4.86 5.39 23.20
N PHE A 212 -3.84 4.96 22.45
CA PHE A 212 -3.48 3.54 22.40
C PHE A 212 -2.99 3.16 23.81
N THR A 213 -3.91 3.04 24.76
CA THR A 213 -3.64 2.43 26.05
C THR A 213 -3.21 1.02 25.71
N SER A 214 -1.91 0.77 25.82
CA SER A 214 -1.28 -0.52 25.63
C SER A 214 -2.19 -1.56 26.27
N VAL A 215 -2.86 -2.37 25.45
CA VAL A 215 -3.58 -3.53 25.96
C VAL A 215 -2.53 -4.34 26.72
N PRO A 216 -2.73 -4.65 28.02
CA PRO A 216 -1.73 -5.37 28.78
C PRO A 216 -1.50 -6.72 28.10
N VAL A 217 -0.35 -6.82 27.42
CA VAL A 217 0.12 -8.04 26.79
C VAL A 217 0.37 -9.03 27.92
N SER A 218 -0.56 -9.96 28.15
CA SER A 218 -0.29 -11.10 29.02
C SER A 218 0.84 -11.90 28.37
N ALA A 219 1.98 -11.93 29.06
CA ALA A 219 3.21 -12.54 28.60
C ALA A 219 3.09 -14.06 28.52
N SER A 220 2.49 -14.57 27.45
CA SER A 220 2.65 -15.94 26.99
C SER A 220 3.02 -15.88 25.51
N PHE A 221 4.29 -16.12 25.20
CA PHE A 221 4.85 -15.87 23.87
C PHE A 221 4.85 -17.15 23.02
N PRO A 222 4.10 -17.19 21.90
CA PRO A 222 4.27 -18.23 20.90
C PRO A 222 5.51 -17.95 20.02
N ALA A 223 6.20 -19.00 19.59
CA ALA A 223 7.40 -18.97 18.76
C ALA A 223 7.17 -18.52 17.29
N THR A 224 6.02 -17.93 16.98
CA THR A 224 5.64 -17.50 15.63
C THR A 224 5.37 -15.99 15.62
N PRO A 225 5.71 -15.26 14.54
CA PRO A 225 5.45 -13.83 14.43
C PRO A 225 3.95 -13.56 14.63
N SER A 226 3.60 -13.03 15.81
CA SER A 226 2.20 -12.74 16.15
C SER A 226 1.71 -11.55 15.32
N PRO A 227 0.46 -11.55 14.82
CA PRO A 227 -0.17 -10.34 14.27
C PRO A 227 -0.10 -9.12 15.22
N ASP A 228 0.12 -9.35 16.52
CA ASP A 228 0.29 -8.31 17.54
C ASP A 228 1.58 -7.48 17.37
N ALA A 229 2.55 -7.93 16.56
CA ALA A 229 3.78 -7.17 16.29
C ALA A 229 3.60 -6.05 15.26
N LEU A 230 2.49 -6.03 14.51
CA LEU A 230 2.24 -5.05 13.46
C LEU A 230 1.92 -3.64 14.00
N PRO A 231 1.02 -3.45 15.00
CA PRO A 231 0.79 -2.13 15.60
C PRO A 231 2.03 -1.44 16.17
N PRO A 232 2.88 -2.09 17.01
CA PRO A 232 4.07 -1.44 17.54
C PRO A 232 5.08 -1.13 16.43
N THR A 233 5.24 -2.01 15.45
CA THR A 233 6.13 -1.77 14.31
C THR A 233 5.71 -0.54 13.50
N CYS A 234 4.42 -0.42 13.17
CA CYS A 234 3.92 0.76 12.46
C CYS A 234 4.07 2.04 13.30
N SER A 235 3.87 1.95 14.62
CA SER A 235 3.96 3.09 15.54
C SER A 235 5.39 3.65 15.60
N ASP A 236 6.38 2.77 15.74
CA ASP A 236 7.80 3.15 15.76
C ASP A 236 8.26 3.77 14.43
N ILE A 237 7.80 3.23 13.30
CA ILE A 237 8.11 3.79 11.97
C ILE A 237 7.58 5.23 11.87
N LEU A 238 6.34 5.47 12.33
CA LEU A 238 5.72 6.78 12.33
C LEU A 238 6.38 7.74 13.33
N GLU A 239 6.79 7.25 14.49
CA GLU A 239 7.51 8.03 15.49
C GLU A 239 8.90 8.45 15.00
N TYR A 240 9.65 7.55 14.37
CA TYR A 240 10.93 7.86 13.74
C TYR A 240 10.79 8.95 12.68
N GLU A 241 9.69 8.96 11.92
CA GLU A 241 9.38 10.00 10.95
C GLU A 241 9.16 11.37 11.61
N LYS A 242 8.43 11.42 12.72
CA LYS A 242 8.20 12.67 13.49
C LYS A 242 9.51 13.25 14.01
N HIS A 243 10.35 12.42 14.64
CA HIS A 243 11.66 12.84 15.18
C HIS A 243 12.62 13.35 14.11
N SER A 244 12.59 12.73 12.93
CA SER A 244 13.45 13.14 11.83
C SER A 244 13.07 14.48 11.20
N ARG A 245 11.86 15.01 11.48
CA ARG A 245 11.43 16.34 11.00
C ARG A 245 11.85 17.46 11.95
N SER A 246 11.93 17.20 13.25
CA SER A 246 12.26 18.24 14.24
C SER A 246 13.76 18.57 14.31
N LYS A 247 14.65 17.61 14.03
CA LYS A 247 16.11 17.80 14.16
C LYS A 247 16.84 18.33 12.92
N GLY A 248 16.13 18.56 11.82
CA GLY A 248 16.71 19.08 10.59
C GLY A 248 15.63 19.68 9.73
N GLY A 249 15.34 20.97 9.94
CA GLY A 249 14.45 21.74 9.09
C GLY A 249 14.86 21.61 7.61
N PRO A 250 13.94 21.86 6.68
CA PRO A 250 14.27 21.82 5.27
C PRO A 250 15.46 22.74 5.05
N ARG A 251 16.60 22.18 4.61
CA ARG A 251 17.55 22.96 3.83
C ARG A 251 16.78 23.36 2.59
N SER A 252 16.05 24.46 2.67
CA SER A 252 15.79 25.30 1.52
C SER A 252 17.18 25.58 0.98
N LEU A 253 17.55 24.88 -0.08
CA LEU A 253 18.59 25.33 -0.99
C LEU A 253 18.11 26.68 -1.51
N LYS A 254 18.35 27.72 -0.70
CA LYS A 254 18.17 29.11 -1.06
C LYS A 254 19.35 29.44 -1.96
N GLY A 255 19.29 28.90 -3.17
CA GLY A 255 20.13 29.31 -4.28
C GLY A 255 19.83 30.77 -4.55
N LYS A 256 20.69 31.63 -4.03
CA LYS A 256 20.71 33.06 -4.28
C LYS A 256 21.38 33.27 -5.64
N LEU A 257 20.65 33.04 -6.73
CA LEU A 257 21.01 33.50 -8.07
C LEU A 257 19.92 34.47 -8.54
N GLY A 258 20.37 35.67 -8.91
CA GLY A 258 19.55 36.86 -9.01
C GLY A 258 18.63 36.94 -10.23
N LEU A 259 17.61 37.78 -10.07
CA LEU A 259 17.06 38.71 -11.06
C LEU A 259 17.13 38.26 -12.53
N VAL A 260 16.17 37.44 -12.94
CA VAL A 260 15.68 37.42 -14.33
C VAL A 260 14.19 37.77 -14.27
N PRO A 261 13.69 38.74 -15.05
CA PRO A 261 12.26 39.04 -15.12
C PRO A 261 11.52 37.85 -15.76
N SER A 262 10.56 37.28 -15.03
CA SER A 262 9.69 36.21 -15.50
C SER A 262 8.78 36.71 -16.63
N LEU A 263 8.85 36.04 -17.79
CA LEU A 263 7.77 36.04 -18.77
C LEU A 263 6.71 35.05 -18.27
N ASP A 264 5.71 35.58 -17.57
CA ASP A 264 4.55 34.83 -17.07
C ASP A 264 3.62 34.50 -18.25
N ASN A 265 3.68 33.26 -18.76
CA ASN A 265 2.62 32.59 -19.53
C ASN A 265 3.01 31.12 -19.87
N GLU A 266 3.58 30.39 -18.91
CA GLU A 266 3.70 28.93 -19.04
C GLU A 266 2.45 28.27 -18.42
N PRO A 267 1.77 27.34 -19.11
CA PRO A 267 0.68 26.59 -18.51
C PRO A 267 1.22 25.83 -17.30
N GLU A 268 0.58 26.02 -16.14
CA GLU A 268 0.93 25.38 -14.88
C GLU A 268 1.21 23.89 -15.10
N SER A 269 2.48 23.50 -14.98
CA SER A 269 2.82 22.09 -15.06
C SER A 269 2.06 21.35 -13.94
N ILE A 270 1.33 20.30 -14.31
CA ILE A 270 0.56 19.38 -13.43
C ILE A 270 1.47 18.74 -12.32
N SER A 271 2.76 19.05 -12.27
CA SER A 271 3.73 18.50 -11.32
C SER A 271 3.69 19.10 -9.90
N GLY A 272 2.79 20.04 -9.61
CA GLY A 272 2.69 20.72 -8.31
C GLY A 272 2.16 19.88 -7.14
N PHE A 273 1.79 18.61 -7.36
CA PHE A 273 1.25 17.80 -6.27
C PHE A 273 2.35 17.39 -5.27
N PRO A 274 2.13 17.60 -3.96
CA PRO A 274 3.06 17.15 -2.96
C PRO A 274 3.19 15.63 -3.02
N ARG A 275 4.36 15.15 -3.45
CA ARG A 275 4.70 13.72 -3.54
C ARG A 275 4.34 13.01 -2.23
N ALA A 276 3.93 11.75 -2.32
CA ALA A 276 3.76 10.91 -1.15
C ALA A 276 4.99 11.04 -0.24
N ILE A 277 4.76 11.29 1.04
CA ILE A 277 5.87 11.41 1.99
C ILE A 277 6.38 10.00 2.20
N ILE A 278 7.59 9.78 1.69
CA ILE A 278 8.34 8.55 1.85
C ILE A 278 8.95 8.58 3.25
N THR A 279 8.85 7.49 4.00
CA THR A 279 9.44 7.46 5.34
C THR A 279 10.96 7.46 5.23
N LYS A 280 11.63 8.20 6.13
CA LYS A 280 13.10 8.24 6.17
C LYS A 280 13.71 6.89 6.59
N ALA A 281 12.98 6.10 7.37
CA ALA A 281 13.40 4.76 7.79
C ALA A 281 13.53 3.81 6.60
N ASN A 282 12.63 3.93 5.61
CA ASN A 282 12.67 3.08 4.42
C ASN A 282 12.09 3.81 3.20
N PRO A 283 12.89 4.05 2.15
CA PRO A 283 12.45 4.79 0.96
C PRO A 283 11.29 4.12 0.20
N ARG A 284 10.95 2.87 0.56
CA ARG A 284 9.87 2.08 -0.04
C ARG A 284 8.55 2.18 0.74
N LEU A 285 8.57 2.79 1.92
CA LEU A 285 7.39 2.95 2.77
C LEU A 285 6.78 4.33 2.57
N THR A 286 5.46 4.34 2.45
CA THR A 286 4.67 5.58 2.45
C THR A 286 4.00 5.77 3.80
N ALA A 287 4.08 6.98 4.35
CA ALA A 287 3.53 7.29 5.68
C ALA A 287 2.03 6.95 5.80
N HIS A 288 1.24 7.24 4.75
CA HIS A 288 -0.20 6.95 4.73
C HIS A 288 -0.49 5.45 4.83
N THR A 289 0.27 4.58 4.15
CA THR A 289 0.05 3.13 4.19
C THR A 289 0.44 2.56 5.55
N VAL A 290 1.54 3.04 6.15
CA VAL A 290 1.94 2.66 7.51
C VAL A 290 0.84 3.07 8.51
N GLN A 291 0.30 4.29 8.38
CA GLN A 291 -0.78 4.77 9.23
C GLN A 291 -2.06 3.95 9.07
N SER A 292 -2.47 3.64 7.83
CA SER A 292 -3.62 2.78 7.56
C SER A 292 -3.43 1.39 8.20
N LEU A 293 -2.25 0.77 8.03
CA LEU A 293 -1.96 -0.52 8.64
C LEU A 293 -1.93 -0.47 10.18
N ALA A 294 -1.42 0.61 10.77
CA ALA A 294 -1.46 0.83 12.22
C ALA A 294 -2.91 0.82 12.73
N TRP A 295 -3.80 1.55 12.06
CA TRP A 295 -5.21 1.64 12.44
C TRP A 295 -5.94 0.30 12.28
N GLY A 296 -5.80 -0.36 11.13
CA GLY A 296 -6.47 -1.62 10.90
C GLY A 296 -5.98 -2.71 11.85
N SER A 297 -4.67 -2.79 12.10
CA SER A 297 -4.13 -3.77 13.04
C SER A 297 -4.56 -3.51 14.48
N ALA A 298 -4.50 -2.25 14.96
CA ALA A 298 -4.89 -1.91 16.33
C ALA A 298 -6.38 -2.14 16.61
N LEU A 299 -7.23 -2.08 15.58
CA LEU A 299 -8.68 -2.31 15.70
C LEU A 299 -9.11 -3.73 15.34
N GLY A 300 -8.19 -4.59 14.90
CA GLY A 300 -8.52 -5.92 14.39
C GLY A 300 -9.38 -5.87 13.12
N TRP A 301 -9.15 -4.89 12.24
CA TRP A 301 -9.88 -4.70 10.98
C TRP A 301 -8.99 -5.01 9.78
N THR A 302 -9.64 -5.37 8.68
CA THR A 302 -8.97 -5.63 7.42
C THR A 302 -8.50 -4.33 6.80
N THR A 303 -7.21 -4.21 6.53
CA THR A 303 -6.68 -3.07 5.77
C THR A 303 -6.57 -3.43 4.31
N LEU A 304 -7.29 -2.71 3.46
CA LEU A 304 -7.23 -2.78 2.02
C LEU A 304 -6.18 -1.78 1.52
N THR A 305 -5.19 -2.24 0.75
CA THR A 305 -4.16 -1.37 0.16
C THR A 305 -3.72 -1.87 -1.22
N ALA A 306 -3.38 -0.95 -2.11
CA ALA A 306 -2.74 -1.28 -3.40
C ALA A 306 -1.20 -1.20 -3.33
N ASN A 307 -0.63 -0.77 -2.19
CA ASN A 307 0.80 -0.58 -2.04
C ASN A 307 1.51 -1.83 -1.52
N ARG A 308 1.63 -2.84 -2.40
CA ARG A 308 2.33 -4.11 -2.11
C ARG A 308 3.76 -3.92 -1.63
N THR A 309 4.45 -2.90 -2.14
CA THR A 309 5.84 -2.60 -1.78
C THR A 309 5.95 -2.16 -0.31
N SER A 310 5.05 -1.29 0.15
CA SER A 310 5.00 -0.88 1.55
C SER A 310 4.70 -2.07 2.47
N VAL A 311 3.72 -2.91 2.11
CA VAL A 311 3.37 -4.11 2.90
C VAL A 311 4.57 -5.05 3.04
N LYS A 312 5.26 -5.36 1.93
CA LYS A 312 6.47 -6.21 1.97
C LYS A 312 7.57 -5.63 2.85
N ALA A 313 7.76 -4.31 2.81
CA ALA A 313 8.75 -3.63 3.64
C ALA A 313 8.40 -3.70 5.13
N ILE A 314 7.12 -3.55 5.51
CA ILE A 314 6.65 -3.69 6.89
C ILE A 314 6.81 -5.14 7.39
N VAL A 315 6.41 -6.13 6.60
CA VAL A 315 6.58 -7.55 6.98
C VAL A 315 8.05 -7.89 7.17
N LYS A 316 8.93 -7.35 6.32
CA LYS A 316 10.39 -7.51 6.50
C LYS A 316 10.88 -6.89 7.80
N GLU A 317 10.35 -5.73 8.19
CA GLU A 317 10.67 -5.05 9.45
C GLU A 317 10.21 -5.87 10.66
N ILE A 318 8.98 -6.39 10.64
CA ILE A 318 8.43 -7.27 11.69
C ILE A 318 9.33 -8.51 11.86
N ASN A 319 9.71 -9.16 10.76
CA ASN A 319 10.59 -10.31 10.80
C ASN A 319 12.03 -9.97 11.23
N ALA A 320 12.50 -8.74 11.01
CA ALA A 320 13.78 -8.29 11.52
C ALA A 320 13.74 -8.15 13.04
N ARG A 321 12.68 -7.53 13.57
CA ARG A 321 12.45 -7.36 15.01
C ARG A 321 12.33 -8.68 15.75
N ALA A 322 11.49 -9.59 15.24
CA ALA A 322 11.32 -10.92 15.82
C ALA A 322 12.66 -11.70 15.91
N ARG A 323 13.57 -11.48 14.94
CA ARG A 323 14.92 -12.10 14.99
C ARG A 323 15.83 -11.46 16.04
N VAL A 324 15.75 -10.14 16.22
CA VAL A 324 16.50 -9.43 17.26
C VAL A 324 16.01 -9.87 18.64
N GLU A 325 14.69 -9.91 18.86
CA GLU A 325 14.08 -10.36 20.12
C GLU A 325 14.47 -11.82 20.44
N MET A 326 14.41 -12.73 19.46
CA MET A 326 14.86 -14.11 19.65
C MET A 326 16.36 -14.20 20.01
N PHE A 327 17.19 -13.36 19.40
CA PHE A 327 18.63 -13.33 19.69
C PHE A 327 18.91 -12.79 21.10
N GLU A 328 18.27 -11.70 21.49
CA GLU A 328 18.38 -11.13 22.85
C GLU A 328 17.91 -12.13 23.92
N MET A 329 16.82 -12.84 23.66
CA MET A 329 16.33 -13.90 24.56
C MET A 329 17.35 -15.05 24.69
N TYR A 330 17.98 -15.45 23.58
CA TYR A 330 19.02 -16.48 23.60
C TYR A 330 20.25 -16.03 24.41
N VAL A 331 20.68 -14.78 24.25
CA VAL A 331 21.79 -14.20 25.02
C VAL A 331 21.45 -14.16 26.52
N ALA A 332 20.27 -13.67 26.89
CA ALA A 332 19.82 -13.60 28.29
C ALA A 332 19.71 -15.00 28.96
N ALA A 333 19.26 -16.01 28.21
CA ALA A 333 19.21 -17.39 28.69
C ALA A 333 20.61 -18.00 28.91
N SER A 334 21.62 -17.54 28.18
CA SER A 334 23.01 -18.00 28.35
C SER A 334 23.71 -17.40 29.57
N GLU A 335 23.36 -16.18 29.97
CA GLU A 335 23.95 -15.47 31.11
C GLU A 335 23.38 -15.89 32.47
N SER A 336 22.18 -16.49 32.48
CA SER A 336 21.47 -16.87 33.70
C SER A 336 21.81 -18.27 34.23
N LYS A 337 22.84 -18.94 33.71
CA LYS A 337 23.41 -20.13 34.37
C LYS A 337 24.30 -19.68 35.52
N PRO A 338 23.88 -19.77 36.79
CA PRO A 338 24.75 -19.45 37.90
C PRO A 338 25.96 -20.39 37.84
N LEU A 339 27.17 -19.80 37.94
CA LEU A 339 28.38 -20.51 38.33
C LEU A 339 28.08 -21.15 39.69
N THR A 340 27.61 -22.39 39.68
CA THR A 340 27.66 -23.25 40.85
C THR A 340 29.08 -23.78 40.89
N ASP A 341 29.94 -23.08 41.65
CA ASP A 341 31.26 -23.56 42.01
C ASP A 341 31.11 -24.87 42.79
N GLY A 342 31.37 -25.98 42.10
CA GLY A 342 31.45 -27.30 42.69
C GLY A 342 32.48 -28.14 41.95
N PRO A 343 33.72 -28.28 42.45
CA PRO A 343 34.65 -29.25 41.91
C PRO A 343 34.25 -30.63 42.47
N SER A 344 33.61 -31.47 41.67
CA SER A 344 33.43 -32.88 42.02
C SER A 344 33.45 -33.79 40.79
N SER A 345 34.60 -34.47 40.69
CA SER A 345 34.86 -35.80 40.15
C SER A 345 34.24 -36.21 38.81
N VAL A 346 35.16 -36.46 37.88
CA VAL A 346 35.08 -37.30 36.69
C VAL A 346 34.55 -38.70 37.04
N SER A 347 33.39 -39.07 36.49
CA SER A 347 33.13 -40.42 35.95
C SER A 347 31.78 -40.47 35.23
N ASP A 348 31.85 -40.79 33.93
CA ASP A 348 30.93 -41.63 33.15
C ASP A 348 29.42 -41.55 33.41
N VAL A 349 28.67 -40.90 32.48
CA VAL A 349 27.41 -41.45 31.92
C VAL A 349 27.20 -40.89 30.51
N LYS A 350 27.45 -41.74 29.49
CA LYS A 350 26.78 -41.68 28.19
C LYS A 350 25.35 -42.19 28.36
N ASP A 351 24.44 -41.67 27.54
CA ASP A 351 23.05 -42.09 27.34
C ASP A 351 22.00 -41.45 28.26
N ALA A 352 21.43 -40.32 27.82
CA ALA A 352 20.04 -39.94 28.09
C ALA A 352 19.59 -38.73 27.23
N CYS A 353 19.45 -38.90 25.91
CA CYS A 353 18.53 -38.05 25.13
C CYS A 353 17.11 -38.63 25.23
N GLY A 354 16.54 -38.55 26.44
CA GLY A 354 15.13 -38.86 26.69
C GLY A 354 14.27 -37.67 26.29
N GLY A 355 13.52 -37.81 25.20
CA GLY A 355 12.52 -36.84 24.77
C GLY A 355 11.46 -36.65 25.86
N LEU A 356 11.39 -35.43 26.42
CA LEU A 356 10.29 -35.02 27.28
C LEU A 356 9.03 -34.85 26.42
N LYS A 357 8.19 -35.88 26.42
CA LYS A 357 6.83 -35.83 25.90
C LYS A 357 5.98 -35.08 26.93
N VAL A 358 5.74 -33.80 26.69
CA VAL A 358 4.80 -33.01 27.50
C VAL A 358 3.39 -33.47 27.15
N GLU A 359 2.80 -34.29 28.03
CA GLU A 359 1.42 -34.75 27.89
C GLU A 359 0.45 -33.61 28.21
N GLY A 360 -0.30 -33.21 27.18
CA GLY A 360 -1.76 -33.08 27.21
C GLY A 360 -2.41 -32.35 28.39
N VAL A 361 -2.19 -31.05 28.53
CA VAL A 361 -3.16 -30.18 29.19
C VAL A 361 -4.22 -29.80 28.15
N SER A 362 -5.40 -30.39 28.29
CA SER A 362 -6.59 -30.10 27.49
C SER A 362 -7.07 -28.68 27.80
N ASN A 363 -6.68 -27.71 26.96
CA ASN A 363 -7.14 -26.33 27.06
C ASN A 363 -8.63 -26.26 26.70
N ASN A 364 -9.45 -25.94 27.69
CA ASN A 364 -10.82 -25.50 27.51
C ASN A 364 -10.88 -24.28 26.57
N ASP A 365 -11.88 -24.29 25.69
CA ASP A 365 -12.27 -23.24 24.75
C ASP A 365 -12.63 -21.92 25.45
N THR A 366 -11.65 -21.24 26.05
CA THR A 366 -11.74 -19.79 26.14
C THR A 366 -11.50 -19.28 24.74
N ASN A 367 -12.54 -18.75 24.10
CA ASN A 367 -12.51 -17.90 22.92
C ASN A 367 -11.47 -16.79 23.11
N SER A 368 -10.17 -17.11 23.01
CA SER A 368 -9.12 -16.13 22.89
C SER A 368 -9.43 -15.45 21.57
N SER A 369 -9.94 -14.24 21.68
CA SER A 369 -10.19 -13.31 20.59
C SER A 369 -8.86 -13.05 19.88
N GLN A 370 -8.43 -14.02 19.10
CA GLN A 370 -7.22 -13.97 18.30
C GLN A 370 -7.45 -12.79 17.36
N SER A 371 -6.59 -11.77 17.46
CA SER A 371 -6.74 -10.52 16.71
C SER A 371 -6.78 -10.82 15.21
N LYS A 372 -7.99 -10.91 14.64
CA LYS A 372 -8.23 -11.22 13.22
C LYS A 372 -7.99 -9.97 12.38
N ALA A 373 -6.76 -9.48 12.33
CA ALA A 373 -6.38 -8.41 11.42
C ALA A 373 -5.84 -9.03 10.12
N ALA A 374 -6.52 -8.79 9.00
CA ALA A 374 -6.05 -9.20 7.67
C ALA A 374 -5.50 -8.01 6.88
N ILE A 375 -4.47 -8.25 6.07
CA ILE A 375 -4.02 -7.30 5.05
C ILE A 375 -4.52 -7.81 3.70
N TRP A 376 -5.40 -7.06 3.06
CA TRP A 376 -5.84 -7.35 1.71
C TRP A 376 -5.08 -6.44 0.74
N VAL A 377 -4.15 -7.03 0.00
CA VAL A 377 -3.42 -6.34 -1.06
C VAL A 377 -4.17 -6.53 -2.37
N ILE A 378 -4.59 -5.42 -2.99
CA ILE A 378 -5.13 -5.39 -4.34
C ILE A 378 -4.05 -5.00 -5.33
N ASP A 379 -4.27 -5.27 -6.61
CA ASP A 379 -3.38 -4.81 -7.66
C ASP A 379 -3.38 -3.27 -7.75
N PRO A 380 -2.21 -2.66 -7.99
CA PRO A 380 -2.10 -1.21 -8.02
C PRO A 380 -2.93 -0.62 -9.16
N ARG A 381 -3.82 0.32 -8.81
CA ARG A 381 -4.53 1.18 -9.76
C ARG A 381 -4.01 2.61 -9.63
N SER A 382 -3.75 3.25 -10.77
CA SER A 382 -3.27 4.63 -10.84
C SER A 382 -4.39 5.56 -11.29
N LEU A 383 -4.19 6.86 -11.07
CA LEU A 383 -5.04 7.87 -11.69
C LEU A 383 -4.61 7.99 -13.15
N ALA A 384 -5.51 7.61 -14.04
CA ALA A 384 -5.28 7.58 -15.49
C ALA A 384 -5.84 8.81 -16.21
N GLU A 385 -6.61 9.63 -15.52
CA GLU A 385 -7.56 10.54 -16.17
C GLU A 385 -6.90 11.71 -16.88
N GLY A 386 -5.94 12.40 -16.26
CA GLY A 386 -5.15 13.42 -16.95
C GLY A 386 -4.24 12.90 -18.08
N MET A 387 -4.27 11.60 -18.34
CA MET A 387 -3.54 10.94 -19.42
C MET A 387 -4.45 10.31 -20.46
N ARG A 388 -5.77 10.50 -20.36
CA ARG A 388 -6.71 10.12 -21.39
C ARG A 388 -6.53 11.02 -22.62
N ALA A 389 -6.35 10.41 -23.79
CA ALA A 389 -6.22 11.16 -25.03
C ALA A 389 -7.53 11.89 -25.41
N ASP A 390 -8.68 11.32 -25.00
CA ASP A 390 -10.02 11.79 -25.34
C ASP A 390 -10.54 12.91 -24.44
N SER A 391 -9.84 13.25 -23.34
CA SER A 391 -10.25 14.34 -22.45
C SER A 391 -9.66 15.71 -22.83
N VAL A 392 -8.92 15.82 -23.93
CA VAL A 392 -8.19 17.03 -24.32
C VAL A 392 -9.00 17.93 -25.27
N ASP A 393 -10.09 17.42 -25.83
CA ASP A 393 -10.88 18.13 -26.85
C ASP A 393 -12.18 18.78 -26.31
N ASP A 394 -12.45 18.67 -25.00
CA ASP A 394 -13.52 19.39 -24.27
C ASP A 394 -12.93 20.49 -23.38
#